data_AF-A0A3R6QB00-F1
#
_entry.id   AF-A0A3R6QB00-F1
#
_cell.length_a   1.000
_cell.length_b   1.000
_cell.length_c   1.000
_cell.angle_alpha   90.00
_cell.angle_beta   90.00
_cell.angle_gamma   90.00
#
_symmetry.space_group_name_H-M   'P 1'
#
loop_
_entity.id
_entity.type
_entity.pdbx_description
1 polymer ?
#
loop_
_entity_poly.entity_id
_entity_poly.type
_entity_poly.pdbx_seq_one_letter_code
_entity_poly.pdbx_strand_id
1 'polypeptide(L)'
;MLKGHTKIELTNVKTGEKKTYEKDNFVTNLFRDAMQPCGVYGDLQQYFFGNKKTAKNTLLEMTRGIVFFDSALPDDPDQYTLPAGVNMIGRGTDAAYNGQDTTLGSYNASESVIENDGTNVGYRYVWDFTTQQANGKIKSICLTPTDSAKIGFGKSNVVLDNNGVSLWSKRLNANYSNGTCYPQYNATGDQKNITWVDFSKNRLLRATSGFTDDPKATGNLFVDKSITLSEYRMPINTRSIFDSYNYSERANMTADKTYVVSMPGELQALCTTTNICRGYSTRVDHKNGILSIILLLEEKCSVPVDGTIYVWEINLNEMTSTVKTYVNNTGYIIGNSDNYRYRNSRCIHELDDYILVYIPKSTGTQKLCCIDKNSGACKDITLMDGSAIPFKNDGFFDNGIRTGNLMICTRGNYIDSTKITEYFIIDCVTGTLKNIEIKSNNGSIGSGSYGYFYDYEIFSEDRKYMMYQEAISYLYPFVFFTINNLDTPIEKTDEQAMKITYELTKE
;
A
#
# COMPACT_ATOMS: atom_id res chain seq x y z
N MET A 1 -16.95 21.17 -12.44
CA MET A 1 -16.30 19.96 -11.88
C MET A 1 -14.97 19.76 -12.61
N LEU A 2 -13.94 19.09 -12.07
CA LEU A 2 -12.75 18.79 -12.90
C LEU A 2 -13.07 17.62 -13.82
N LYS A 3 -12.69 17.73 -15.09
CA LYS A 3 -12.84 16.68 -16.09
C LYS A 3 -11.49 16.40 -16.74
N GLY A 4 -11.20 15.11 -16.96
CA GLY A 4 -10.05 14.69 -17.74
C GLY A 4 -10.45 14.32 -19.16
N HIS A 5 -9.57 14.60 -20.12
CA HIS A 5 -9.69 14.13 -21.50
C HIS A 5 -8.35 13.57 -21.97
N THR A 6 -8.35 12.40 -22.59
CA THR A 6 -7.13 11.79 -23.14
C THR A 6 -7.26 11.61 -24.63
N LYS A 7 -6.21 12.03 -25.35
CA LYS A 7 -6.00 11.78 -26.77
C LYS A 7 -4.73 10.96 -26.97
N ILE A 8 -4.86 9.85 -27.70
CA ILE A 8 -3.77 8.93 -28.04
C ILE A 8 -3.61 8.93 -29.57
N GLU A 9 -2.41 9.22 -30.05
CA GLU A 9 -2.09 9.23 -31.47
C GLU A 9 -1.00 8.20 -31.76
N LEU A 10 -1.35 7.16 -32.52
CA LEU A 10 -0.39 6.19 -33.05
C LEU A 10 -0.02 6.56 -34.48
N THR A 11 1.27 6.70 -34.74
CA THR A 11 1.81 6.96 -36.09
C THR A 11 2.69 5.80 -36.52
N ASN A 12 2.31 5.08 -37.59
CA ASN A 12 3.18 4.08 -38.18
C ASN A 12 4.38 4.78 -38.83
N VAL A 13 5.60 4.47 -38.39
CA VAL A 13 6.81 5.17 -38.82
C VAL A 13 7.26 4.78 -40.24
N LYS A 14 6.76 3.68 -40.78
CA LYS A 14 7.08 3.20 -42.14
C LYS A 14 6.10 3.75 -43.18
N THR A 15 4.80 3.80 -42.85
CA THR A 15 3.74 4.21 -43.80
C THR A 15 3.28 5.65 -43.60
N GLY A 16 3.51 6.24 -42.43
CA GLY A 16 2.98 7.55 -42.04
C GLY A 16 1.49 7.52 -41.63
N GLU A 17 0.84 6.35 -41.63
CA GLU A 17 -0.55 6.20 -41.21
C GLU A 17 -0.74 6.64 -39.75
N LYS A 18 -1.77 7.45 -39.49
CA LYS A 18 -2.12 7.93 -38.15
C LYS A 18 -3.46 7.37 -37.70
N LYS A 19 -3.52 6.91 -36.45
CA LYS A 19 -4.75 6.53 -35.75
C LYS A 19 -4.87 7.33 -34.47
N THR A 20 -6.04 7.89 -34.25
CA THR A 20 -6.33 8.75 -33.10
C THR A 20 -7.47 8.13 -32.28
N TYR A 21 -7.29 8.12 -30.97
CA TYR A 21 -8.28 7.65 -30.00
C TYR A 21 -8.47 8.71 -28.94
N GLU A 22 -9.72 9.03 -28.62
CA GLU A 22 -10.05 10.08 -27.66
C GLU A 22 -11.11 9.56 -26.69
N LYS A 23 -10.93 9.85 -25.40
CA LYS A 23 -11.89 9.46 -24.38
C LYS A 23 -11.83 10.39 -23.17
N ASP A 24 -13.01 10.68 -22.63
CA ASP A 24 -13.19 11.41 -21.38
C ASP A 24 -12.96 10.50 -20.16
N ASN A 25 -12.46 11.11 -19.09
CA ASN A 25 -11.98 10.41 -17.89
C ASN A 25 -12.75 10.89 -16.68
N PHE A 26 -12.90 10.01 -15.68
CA PHE A 26 -13.36 10.46 -14.38
C PHE A 26 -12.18 10.85 -13.48
N VAL A 27 -12.43 11.81 -12.60
CA VAL A 27 -11.50 12.24 -11.56
C VAL A 27 -11.81 11.42 -10.31
N THR A 28 -10.78 10.81 -9.74
CA THR A 28 -10.91 10.05 -8.50
C THR A 28 -10.99 10.99 -7.30
N ASN A 29 -11.34 10.43 -6.16
CA ASN A 29 -11.38 11.15 -4.90
C ASN A 29 -10.01 11.33 -4.25
N LEU A 30 -8.91 10.84 -4.85
CA LEU A 30 -7.55 10.94 -4.32
C LEU A 30 -7.19 12.36 -3.87
N PHE A 31 -7.52 13.40 -4.65
CA PHE A 31 -7.16 14.78 -4.29
C PHE A 31 -7.91 15.28 -3.07
N ARG A 32 -9.23 15.04 -3.03
CA ARG A 32 -10.07 15.35 -1.87
C ARG A 32 -9.50 14.64 -0.64
N ASP A 33 -9.13 13.38 -0.80
CA ASP A 33 -8.68 12.54 0.29
C ASP A 33 -7.30 12.97 0.77
N ALA A 34 -6.34 13.18 -0.15
CA ALA A 34 -5.00 13.71 0.10
C ALA A 34 -4.99 15.06 0.82
N MET A 35 -6.03 15.87 0.59
CA MET A 35 -6.18 17.18 1.22
C MET A 35 -7.05 17.17 2.47
N GLN A 36 -7.69 16.05 2.84
CA GLN A 36 -8.61 16.01 3.99
C GLN A 36 -7.85 16.09 5.34
N PRO A 37 -8.40 16.73 6.40
CA PRO A 37 -7.76 16.76 7.70
C PRO A 37 -7.64 15.35 8.26
N CYS A 38 -6.45 14.95 8.70
CA CYS A 38 -6.22 13.68 9.41
C CYS A 38 -6.42 13.83 10.94
N GLY A 39 -7.23 14.81 11.38
CA GLY A 39 -7.51 15.08 12.80
C GLY A 39 -6.26 15.40 13.63
N VAL A 40 -5.99 14.59 14.67
CA VAL A 40 -4.87 14.78 15.63
C VAL A 40 -3.50 14.43 15.04
N TYR A 41 -3.45 13.65 13.96
CA TYR A 41 -2.25 12.92 13.53
C TYR A 41 -1.56 13.51 12.30
N GLY A 42 -1.68 14.82 12.16
CA GLY A 42 -0.72 15.59 11.41
C GLY A 42 -1.16 15.95 10.01
N ASP A 43 -0.31 16.79 9.47
CA ASP A 43 -0.67 17.87 8.60
C ASP A 43 0.05 17.68 7.27
N LEU A 44 -0.60 17.03 6.29
CA LEU A 44 -0.08 16.97 4.92
C LEU A 44 0.10 18.38 4.35
N GLN A 45 -0.66 19.36 4.86
CA GLN A 45 -0.46 20.77 4.55
C GLN A 45 0.95 21.25 4.95
N GLN A 46 1.50 20.88 6.11
CA GLN A 46 2.86 21.30 6.52
C GLN A 46 3.93 20.82 5.53
N TYR A 47 3.72 19.70 4.85
CA TYR A 47 4.59 19.29 3.75
C TYR A 47 4.48 20.22 2.53
N PHE A 48 3.24 20.54 2.11
CA PHE A 48 3.01 21.44 0.98
C PHE A 48 3.44 22.88 1.28
N PHE A 49 3.17 23.39 2.48
CA PHE A 49 3.43 24.77 2.88
C PHE A 49 4.81 24.99 3.49
N GLY A 50 5.38 23.98 4.17
CA GLY A 50 6.76 24.02 4.69
C GLY A 50 7.81 24.09 3.58
N ASN A 51 7.48 23.57 2.39
CA ASN A 51 8.26 23.77 1.16
C ASN A 51 7.81 24.99 0.34
N LYS A 52 6.89 25.83 0.85
CA LYS A 52 6.28 26.97 0.15
C LYS A 52 5.72 26.61 -1.24
N LYS A 53 5.21 25.38 -1.42
CA LYS A 53 4.61 24.99 -2.70
C LYS A 53 3.29 25.73 -2.86
N THR A 54 3.09 26.30 -4.04
CA THR A 54 1.80 26.88 -4.42
C THR A 54 0.81 25.75 -4.69
N ALA A 55 -0.50 26.02 -4.63
CA ALA A 55 -1.53 25.05 -5.02
C ALA A 55 -1.29 24.48 -6.43
N LYS A 56 -0.75 25.31 -7.33
CA LYS A 56 -0.27 24.91 -8.65
C LYS A 56 0.82 23.84 -8.58
N ASN A 57 1.86 24.01 -7.76
CA ASN A 57 2.94 23.03 -7.62
C ASN A 57 2.41 21.70 -7.06
N THR A 58 1.49 21.74 -6.10
CA THR A 58 0.84 20.54 -5.55
C THR A 58 0.07 19.79 -6.64
N LEU A 59 -0.77 20.49 -7.40
CA LEU A 59 -1.53 19.86 -8.47
C LEU A 59 -0.59 19.24 -9.51
N LEU A 60 0.43 19.97 -9.96
CA LEU A 60 1.44 19.47 -10.88
C LEU A 60 2.17 18.23 -10.36
N GLU A 61 2.43 18.12 -9.05
CA GLU A 61 3.02 16.91 -8.46
C GLU A 61 2.07 15.72 -8.45
N MET A 62 0.76 15.96 -8.38
CA MET A 62 -0.26 14.92 -8.37
C MET A 62 -0.73 14.47 -9.76
N THR A 63 -0.47 15.27 -10.80
CA THR A 63 -1.06 15.06 -12.14
C THR A 63 -0.05 15.00 -13.30
N ARG A 64 1.27 15.11 -13.05
CA ARG A 64 2.31 15.02 -14.10
C ARG A 64 2.98 13.65 -14.21
N GLY A 65 2.39 12.62 -13.63
CA GLY A 65 2.68 11.23 -13.97
C GLY A 65 1.55 10.65 -14.82
N ILE A 66 1.90 9.79 -15.77
CA ILE A 66 0.94 8.99 -16.54
C ILE A 66 1.36 7.53 -16.53
N VAL A 67 0.40 6.62 -16.49
CA VAL A 67 0.65 5.16 -16.53
C VAL A 67 -0.45 4.46 -17.32
N PHE A 68 -0.10 3.39 -18.03
CA PHE A 68 -1.01 2.59 -18.82
C PHE A 68 -0.97 1.12 -18.39
N PHE A 69 -2.12 0.48 -18.34
CA PHE A 69 -2.24 -0.93 -17.96
C PHE A 69 -2.88 -1.80 -19.05
N ASP A 70 -2.61 -3.09 -18.98
CA ASP A 70 -3.18 -4.14 -19.83
C ASP A 70 -4.66 -4.43 -19.54
N SER A 71 -5.14 -3.91 -18.42
CA SER A 71 -6.44 -4.23 -17.83
C SER A 71 -7.27 -2.96 -17.65
N ALA A 72 -8.60 -3.13 -17.62
CA ALA A 72 -9.46 -2.06 -17.11
C ALA A 72 -9.30 -2.01 -15.60
N LEU A 73 -9.27 -0.80 -15.03
CA LEU A 73 -9.27 -0.58 -13.59
C LEU A 73 -10.72 -0.38 -13.11
N PRO A 74 -10.98 -0.46 -11.80
CA PRO A 74 -12.31 -0.17 -11.28
C PRO A 74 -12.83 1.21 -11.67
N ASP A 75 -14.12 1.28 -12.01
CA ASP A 75 -14.82 2.52 -12.38
C ASP A 75 -15.52 3.12 -11.16
N ASP A 76 -14.74 3.35 -10.10
CA ASP A 76 -15.20 3.87 -8.82
C ASP A 76 -14.27 5.00 -8.36
N PRO A 77 -14.78 6.22 -8.11
CA PRO A 77 -13.96 7.35 -7.68
C PRO A 77 -13.27 7.14 -6.34
N ASP A 78 -13.73 6.23 -5.48
CA ASP A 78 -13.06 5.88 -4.23
C ASP A 78 -12.04 4.73 -4.40
N GLN A 79 -12.01 4.03 -5.54
CA GLN A 79 -11.01 2.99 -5.86
C GLN A 79 -9.90 3.51 -6.78
N TYR A 80 -8.88 4.08 -6.16
CA TYR A 80 -7.79 4.76 -6.88
C TYR A 80 -6.39 4.26 -6.50
N THR A 81 -6.28 3.09 -5.87
CA THR A 81 -5.02 2.37 -5.67
C THR A 81 -4.81 1.34 -6.78
N LEU A 82 -3.58 0.87 -6.97
CA LEU A 82 -3.27 -0.22 -7.90
C LEU A 82 -3.99 -1.51 -7.47
N PRO A 83 -4.93 -2.04 -8.27
CA PRO A 83 -5.56 -3.32 -7.97
C PRO A 83 -4.63 -4.50 -8.29
N ALA A 84 -4.89 -5.65 -7.68
CA ALA A 84 -4.22 -6.89 -8.05
C ALA A 84 -4.63 -7.36 -9.45
N GLY A 85 -3.77 -8.14 -10.12
CA GLY A 85 -4.07 -8.71 -11.43
C GLY A 85 -3.67 -7.86 -12.63
N VAL A 86 -3.20 -6.62 -12.44
CA VAL A 86 -2.93 -5.69 -13.54
C VAL A 86 -1.44 -5.51 -13.81
N ASN A 87 -1.06 -5.31 -15.08
CA ASN A 87 0.34 -5.09 -15.46
C ASN A 87 0.52 -3.77 -16.19
N MET A 88 1.59 -3.07 -15.84
CA MET A 88 1.97 -1.81 -16.48
C MET A 88 2.56 -2.07 -17.86
N ILE A 89 2.03 -1.38 -18.87
CA ILE A 89 2.53 -1.40 -20.26
C ILE A 89 3.52 -0.27 -20.49
N GLY A 90 3.22 0.91 -19.94
CA GLY A 90 4.07 2.09 -20.10
C GLY A 90 3.75 3.16 -19.07
N ARG A 91 4.62 4.16 -19.00
CA ARG A 91 4.54 5.28 -18.07
C ARG A 91 5.19 6.53 -18.67
N GLY A 92 4.84 7.69 -18.12
CA GLY A 92 5.50 8.96 -18.39
C GLY A 92 5.64 9.75 -17.09
N THR A 93 6.74 10.48 -16.96
CA THR A 93 7.05 11.31 -15.78
C THR A 93 7.20 12.78 -16.21
N ASP A 94 7.73 13.63 -15.34
CA ASP A 94 8.11 15.01 -15.68
C ASP A 94 9.44 15.14 -16.42
N ALA A 95 10.08 14.01 -16.78
CA ALA A 95 11.39 13.95 -17.40
C ALA A 95 11.36 13.37 -18.82
N ALA A 96 12.43 13.60 -19.57
CA ALA A 96 12.67 12.94 -20.84
C ALA A 96 13.11 11.48 -20.64
N TYR A 97 12.93 10.65 -21.67
CA TYR A 97 13.40 9.28 -21.65
C TYR A 97 14.90 9.18 -21.37
N ASN A 98 15.27 8.27 -20.46
CA ASN A 98 16.66 8.08 -20.02
C ASN A 98 17.50 7.15 -20.92
N GLY A 99 16.96 6.67 -22.04
CA GLY A 99 17.68 5.81 -22.99
C GLY A 99 17.74 4.33 -22.63
N GLN A 100 17.09 3.90 -21.54
CA GLN A 100 17.16 2.51 -21.07
C GLN A 100 15.77 1.91 -20.78
N ASP A 101 14.87 2.65 -20.12
CA ASP A 101 13.55 2.14 -19.72
C ASP A 101 12.52 2.10 -20.87
N THR A 102 12.35 0.96 -21.52
CA THR A 102 11.37 0.77 -22.59
C THR A 102 9.90 0.99 -22.17
N THR A 103 9.60 1.18 -20.89
CA THR A 103 8.24 1.57 -20.46
C THR A 103 8.07 3.08 -20.38
N LEU A 104 9.15 3.86 -20.33
CA LEU A 104 9.14 5.30 -20.06
C LEU A 104 9.10 6.14 -21.34
N GLY A 105 8.08 6.97 -21.48
CA GLY A 105 7.99 8.01 -22.50
C GLY A 105 8.70 9.31 -22.11
N SER A 106 8.90 10.20 -23.08
CA SER A 106 9.51 11.51 -22.87
C SER A 106 8.46 12.59 -22.64
N TYR A 107 8.57 13.35 -21.55
CA TYR A 107 7.74 14.53 -21.34
C TYR A 107 8.05 15.63 -22.35
N ASN A 108 7.05 16.08 -23.09
CA ASN A 108 7.17 17.16 -24.07
C ASN A 108 6.79 18.48 -23.42
N ALA A 109 7.79 19.19 -22.88
CA ALA A 109 7.59 20.44 -22.17
C ALA A 109 7.11 21.60 -23.07
N SER A 110 7.43 21.58 -24.36
CA SER A 110 6.96 22.62 -25.31
C SER A 110 5.48 22.50 -25.62
N GLU A 111 4.96 21.27 -25.69
CA GLU A 111 3.55 21.02 -25.88
C GLU A 111 2.81 20.88 -24.54
N SER A 112 3.48 20.76 -23.40
CA SER A 112 2.78 20.72 -22.11
C SER A 112 2.61 22.13 -21.55
N VAL A 113 1.37 22.59 -21.41
CA VAL A 113 1.05 23.96 -21.00
C VAL A 113 0.03 23.98 -19.88
N ILE A 114 0.09 25.05 -19.10
CA ILE A 114 -1.00 25.42 -18.20
C ILE A 114 -1.77 26.50 -18.95
N GLU A 115 -2.94 26.15 -19.44
CA GLU A 115 -3.82 27.07 -20.13
C GLU A 115 -4.54 27.91 -19.09
N ASN A 116 -4.51 29.23 -19.27
CA ASN A 116 -5.28 30.16 -18.48
C ASN A 116 -5.85 31.19 -19.45
N ASP A 117 -7.10 31.01 -19.83
CA ASP A 117 -7.80 31.87 -20.80
C ASP A 117 -8.45 33.09 -20.12
N GLY A 118 -8.17 33.33 -18.84
CA GLY A 118 -8.77 34.40 -18.04
C GLY A 118 -10.10 34.02 -17.39
N THR A 119 -10.70 32.88 -17.76
CA THR A 119 -11.95 32.37 -17.17
C THR A 119 -11.82 30.97 -16.57
N ASN A 120 -10.92 30.12 -17.11
CA ASN A 120 -10.62 28.79 -16.62
C ASN A 120 -9.11 28.49 -16.67
N VAL A 121 -8.67 27.64 -15.74
CA VAL A 121 -7.31 27.07 -15.76
C VAL A 121 -7.42 25.62 -16.19
N GLY A 122 -6.80 25.29 -17.33
CA GLY A 122 -6.66 23.94 -17.85
C GLY A 122 -5.21 23.47 -17.76
N TYR A 123 -4.98 22.17 -17.59
CA TYR A 123 -3.65 21.59 -17.64
C TYR A 123 -3.56 20.64 -18.80
N ARG A 124 -2.58 20.85 -19.69
CA ARG A 124 -2.30 19.97 -20.81
C ARG A 124 -0.92 19.36 -20.63
N TYR A 125 -0.86 18.04 -20.64
CA TYR A 125 0.36 17.26 -20.51
C TYR A 125 0.56 16.41 -21.76
N VAL A 126 1.77 16.40 -22.29
CA VAL A 126 2.10 15.67 -23.51
C VAL A 126 3.32 14.77 -23.26
N TRP A 127 3.19 13.51 -23.65
CA TRP A 127 4.28 12.53 -23.63
C TRP A 127 4.44 11.88 -24.99
N ASP A 128 5.70 11.76 -25.42
CA ASP A 128 6.10 11.13 -26.67
C ASP A 128 6.80 9.79 -26.41
N PHE A 129 6.36 8.77 -27.14
CA PHE A 129 6.88 7.40 -27.08
C PHE A 129 7.35 6.99 -28.48
N THR A 130 8.61 6.58 -28.56
CA THR A 130 9.21 6.02 -29.77
C THR A 130 8.70 4.60 -30.02
N THR A 131 9.16 4.00 -31.12
CA THR A 131 8.86 2.61 -31.50
C THR A 131 9.31 1.58 -30.46
N GLN A 132 10.32 1.88 -29.66
CA GLN A 132 10.85 0.91 -28.67
C GLN A 132 10.13 0.97 -27.33
N GLN A 133 9.17 1.89 -27.16
CA GLN A 133 8.60 2.21 -25.86
C GLN A 133 7.11 1.87 -25.76
N ALA A 134 6.69 1.41 -24.58
CA ALA A 134 5.29 1.15 -24.19
C ALA A 134 4.54 0.22 -25.17
N ASN A 135 5.23 -0.75 -25.78
CA ASN A 135 4.62 -1.70 -26.71
C ASN A 135 3.76 -2.72 -25.94
N GLY A 136 2.59 -3.04 -26.49
CA GLY A 136 1.62 -3.97 -25.93
C GLY A 136 0.18 -3.46 -26.01
N LYS A 137 -0.72 -4.22 -25.38
CA LYS A 137 -2.15 -3.90 -25.30
C LYS A 137 -2.43 -2.95 -24.15
N ILE A 138 -2.86 -1.75 -24.47
CA ILE A 138 -3.28 -0.73 -23.51
C ILE A 138 -4.80 -0.80 -23.37
N LYS A 139 -5.29 -0.98 -22.15
CA LYS A 139 -6.73 -1.03 -21.85
C LYS A 139 -7.17 0.08 -20.88
N SER A 140 -6.25 0.62 -20.09
CA SER A 140 -6.52 1.80 -19.27
C SER A 140 -5.33 2.76 -19.22
N ILE A 141 -5.63 4.03 -18.98
CA ILE A 141 -4.68 5.13 -18.85
C ILE A 141 -5.04 5.96 -17.62
N CYS A 142 -4.07 6.25 -16.77
CA CYS A 142 -4.29 6.96 -15.52
C CYS A 142 -3.31 8.11 -15.37
N LEU A 143 -3.78 9.28 -14.93
CA LEU A 143 -2.88 10.24 -14.31
C LEU A 143 -2.59 9.80 -12.88
N THR A 144 -1.35 10.00 -12.47
CA THR A 144 -0.83 9.59 -11.16
C THR A 144 0.15 10.66 -10.67
N PRO A 145 0.46 10.73 -9.37
CA PRO A 145 1.55 11.57 -8.91
C PRO A 145 2.85 11.28 -9.66
N THR A 146 3.63 12.32 -9.92
CA THR A 146 4.86 12.22 -10.70
C THR A 146 5.85 11.22 -10.09
N ASP A 147 5.96 11.22 -8.76
CA ASP A 147 6.87 10.30 -8.06
C ASP A 147 6.35 8.85 -8.13
N SER A 148 5.03 8.63 -8.11
CA SER A 148 4.42 7.31 -8.38
C SER A 148 4.81 6.80 -9.76
N ALA A 149 4.71 7.64 -10.78
CA ALA A 149 5.18 7.31 -12.11
C ALA A 149 6.70 7.07 -12.17
N LYS A 150 7.53 7.75 -11.37
CA LYS A 150 8.99 7.49 -11.28
C LYS A 150 9.32 6.17 -10.59
N ILE A 151 8.52 5.75 -9.61
CA ILE A 151 8.65 4.42 -8.97
C ILE A 151 8.36 3.31 -9.98
N GLY A 152 7.27 3.46 -10.74
CA GLY A 152 6.80 2.46 -11.69
C GLY A 152 6.02 1.33 -11.02
N PHE A 153 5.10 0.73 -11.76
CA PHE A 153 4.06 -0.15 -11.20
C PHE A 153 4.38 -1.64 -11.47
N GLY A 154 5.55 -2.09 -11.03
CA GLY A 154 5.97 -3.50 -11.14
C GLY A 154 6.46 -3.90 -12.53
N LYS A 155 7.63 -3.37 -12.94
CA LYS A 155 8.24 -3.61 -14.26
C LYS A 155 8.88 -5.01 -14.34
N SER A 156 8.87 -5.61 -15.53
CA SER A 156 9.45 -6.94 -15.80
C SER A 156 10.97 -6.98 -15.95
N ASN A 157 11.60 -5.89 -16.41
CA ASN A 157 13.00 -5.88 -16.79
C ASN A 157 13.85 -4.90 -15.97
N VAL A 158 15.04 -5.38 -15.60
CA VAL A 158 16.02 -4.63 -14.82
C VAL A 158 16.52 -3.44 -15.63
N VAL A 159 16.22 -2.21 -15.21
CA VAL A 159 16.79 -1.03 -15.85
C VAL A 159 17.08 0.04 -14.81
N LEU A 160 18.37 0.34 -14.66
CA LEU A 160 18.88 1.36 -13.76
C LEU A 160 18.37 2.75 -14.16
N ASP A 161 17.43 3.30 -13.39
CA ASP A 161 17.30 4.75 -13.29
C ASP A 161 18.19 5.20 -12.12
N ASN A 162 19.27 5.93 -12.43
CA ASN A 162 20.29 6.34 -11.45
C ASN A 162 19.80 7.43 -10.49
N ASN A 163 18.59 7.94 -10.68
CA ASN A 163 18.02 8.95 -9.81
C ASN A 163 17.31 8.29 -8.63
N GLY A 164 17.81 8.54 -7.42
CA GLY A 164 17.15 8.07 -6.22
C GLY A 164 15.72 8.62 -6.13
N VAL A 165 14.72 7.73 -6.17
CA VAL A 165 13.31 8.08 -6.00
C VAL A 165 12.98 7.82 -4.55
N SER A 166 12.66 8.89 -3.82
CA SER A 166 11.96 8.72 -2.56
C SER A 166 10.57 8.21 -2.91
N LEU A 167 10.09 7.15 -2.25
CA LEU A 167 8.65 6.97 -2.10
C LEU A 167 8.06 8.31 -1.65
N TRP A 168 6.79 8.61 -1.94
CA TRP A 168 6.19 9.89 -1.54
C TRP A 168 6.05 9.94 -0.01
N SER A 169 7.20 10.21 0.62
CA SER A 169 7.59 9.75 1.93
C SER A 169 8.16 10.93 2.69
N LYS A 170 7.31 11.95 2.82
CA LYS A 170 7.73 13.21 3.41
C LYS A 170 7.24 13.18 4.84
N ARG A 171 8.22 12.94 5.73
CA ARG A 171 7.96 12.78 7.16
C ARG A 171 7.06 13.90 7.65
N LEU A 172 5.94 13.55 8.27
CA LEU A 172 5.28 14.49 9.18
C LEU A 172 6.33 14.91 10.22
N ASN A 173 6.37 16.21 10.49
CA ASN A 173 7.38 16.89 11.30
C ASN A 173 7.79 16.06 12.55
N ALA A 174 9.09 16.01 12.86
CA ALA A 174 9.64 15.20 13.95
C ALA A 174 9.00 15.46 15.34
N ASN A 175 8.38 16.63 15.52
CA ASN A 175 7.62 16.97 16.72
C ASN A 175 6.27 16.24 16.83
N TYR A 176 5.84 15.56 15.76
CA TYR A 176 4.64 14.75 15.64
C TYR A 176 4.95 13.29 15.25
N SER A 177 6.24 12.97 14.98
CA SER A 177 6.67 11.66 14.48
C SER A 177 6.77 10.58 15.56
N ASN A 178 6.56 10.95 16.81
CA ASN A 178 6.40 10.01 17.90
C ASN A 178 4.97 10.19 18.37
N GLY A 179 4.20 9.11 18.51
CA GLY A 179 2.82 9.13 18.99
C GLY A 179 2.63 9.67 20.42
N THR A 180 3.48 10.56 20.93
CA THR A 180 3.34 11.36 22.18
C THR A 180 2.06 12.23 22.21
N CYS A 181 1.13 12.01 21.29
CA CYS A 181 -0.12 12.70 21.09
C CYS A 181 -1.24 12.27 22.05
N TYR A 182 -1.01 11.41 23.05
CA TYR A 182 -2.00 11.08 24.09
C TYR A 182 -1.36 10.92 25.48
N PRO A 183 -2.08 11.25 26.58
CA PRO A 183 -1.61 10.95 27.91
C PRO A 183 -1.36 9.44 28.05
N GLN A 184 -0.20 9.09 28.60
CA GLN A 184 0.31 7.70 28.79
C GLN A 184 0.75 6.93 27.53
N TYR A 185 0.88 7.57 26.36
CA TYR A 185 1.51 6.91 25.21
C TYR A 185 3.00 6.67 25.49
N ASN A 186 3.43 5.40 25.41
CA ASN A 186 4.83 5.02 25.49
C ASN A 186 5.36 4.67 24.08
N ALA A 187 6.23 5.54 23.54
CA ALA A 187 6.84 5.37 22.21
C ALA A 187 7.93 4.29 22.19
N THR A 188 8.28 3.71 23.34
CA THR A 188 9.34 2.70 23.44
C THR A 188 8.73 1.31 23.56
N GLY A 189 8.40 0.70 22.43
CA GLY A 189 8.35 -0.76 22.28
C GLY A 189 7.20 -1.50 22.95
N ASP A 190 6.13 -0.83 23.41
CA ASP A 190 4.91 -1.50 23.84
C ASP A 190 3.90 -1.47 22.69
N GLN A 191 3.56 -2.64 22.12
CA GLN A 191 2.53 -2.81 21.09
C GLN A 191 1.09 -2.44 21.57
N LYS A 192 0.97 -1.86 22.78
CA LYS A 192 -0.24 -1.44 23.50
C LYS A 192 -0.88 -0.14 23.02
N ASN A 193 -0.69 0.25 21.76
CA ASN A 193 -1.19 1.52 21.22
C ASN A 193 -1.64 1.45 19.75
N ILE A 194 -2.03 0.26 19.27
CA ILE A 194 -2.66 0.15 17.94
C ILE A 194 -3.93 0.99 17.94
N THR A 195 -4.04 1.86 16.95
CA THR A 195 -5.08 2.87 16.86
C THR A 195 -5.82 2.78 15.54
N TRP A 196 -7.14 2.92 15.59
CA TRP A 196 -8.00 2.94 14.42
C TRP A 196 -8.78 4.25 14.37
N VAL A 197 -8.74 4.92 13.22
CA VAL A 197 -9.53 6.13 12.97
C VAL A 197 -10.77 5.75 12.20
N ASP A 198 -11.94 6.06 12.75
CA ASP A 198 -13.24 5.84 12.10
C ASP A 198 -13.77 7.19 11.63
N PHE A 199 -13.51 7.50 10.35
CA PHE A 199 -13.91 8.78 9.77
C PHE A 199 -15.42 8.92 9.73
N SER A 200 -16.15 7.81 9.48
CA SER A 200 -17.62 7.85 9.39
C SER A 200 -18.29 8.26 10.71
N LYS A 201 -17.69 7.90 11.84
CA LYS A 201 -18.22 8.16 13.19
C LYS A 201 -17.52 9.28 13.94
N ASN A 202 -16.53 9.96 13.33
CA ASN A 202 -15.74 11.00 14.00
C ASN A 202 -15.19 10.51 15.36
N ARG A 203 -14.57 9.32 15.34
CA ARG A 203 -14.00 8.71 16.54
C ARG A 203 -12.66 8.04 16.24
N LEU A 204 -11.90 7.85 17.30
CA LEU A 204 -10.69 7.07 17.33
C LEU A 204 -10.85 5.94 18.33
N LEU A 205 -10.46 4.74 17.94
CA LEU A 205 -10.41 3.56 18.80
C LEU A 205 -8.95 3.24 19.07
N ARG A 206 -8.59 3.04 20.33
CA ARG A 206 -7.24 2.67 20.74
C ARG A 206 -7.26 1.38 21.54
N ALA A 207 -6.44 0.42 21.17
CA ALA A 207 -6.19 -0.75 22.02
C ALA A 207 -5.37 -0.29 23.24
N THR A 208 -5.96 -0.37 24.43
CA THR A 208 -5.33 0.01 25.70
C THR A 208 -4.86 -1.20 26.52
N SER A 209 -5.35 -2.39 26.20
CA SER A 209 -4.84 -3.67 26.70
C SER A 209 -5.13 -4.79 25.70
N GLY A 210 -4.55 -5.97 25.91
CA GLY A 210 -4.79 -7.15 25.07
C GLY A 210 -3.68 -7.49 24.09
N PHE A 211 -2.69 -6.60 23.95
CA PHE A 211 -1.45 -6.85 23.22
C PHE A 211 -0.28 -6.74 24.19
N THR A 212 0.56 -7.77 24.24
CA THR A 212 1.70 -7.84 25.14
C THR A 212 2.96 -8.29 24.40
N ASP A 213 4.10 -7.69 24.75
CA ASP A 213 5.41 -8.18 24.36
C ASP A 213 5.84 -9.27 25.36
N ASP A 214 6.45 -10.36 24.88
CA ASP A 214 7.02 -11.37 25.79
C ASP A 214 8.18 -10.77 26.61
N PRO A 215 8.10 -10.79 27.95
CA PRO A 215 9.17 -10.29 28.81
C PRO A 215 10.50 -11.06 28.66
N LYS A 216 10.52 -12.23 28.00
CA LYS A 216 11.71 -13.05 27.78
C LYS A 216 12.41 -12.79 26.45
N ALA A 217 11.78 -12.11 25.48
CA ALA A 217 12.41 -11.71 24.22
C ALA A 217 11.68 -10.55 23.55
N THR A 218 12.29 -9.36 23.55
CA THR A 218 11.81 -8.17 22.82
C THR A 218 11.45 -8.51 21.36
N GLY A 219 10.24 -8.14 20.90
CA GLY A 219 9.83 -8.23 19.47
C GLY A 219 8.81 -9.31 19.08
N ASN A 220 8.22 -10.03 20.03
CA ASN A 220 7.14 -11.00 19.75
C ASN A 220 5.78 -10.45 20.21
N LEU A 221 4.79 -10.40 19.31
CA LEU A 221 3.41 -10.01 19.63
C LEU A 221 2.64 -11.16 20.25
N PHE A 222 2.18 -10.96 21.47
CA PHE A 222 1.20 -11.81 22.13
C PHE A 222 -0.12 -11.09 22.24
N VAL A 223 -1.20 -11.86 22.15
CA VAL A 223 -2.57 -11.41 22.10
C VAL A 223 -3.31 -12.10 23.23
N ASP A 224 -3.79 -11.32 24.19
CA ASP A 224 -4.56 -11.84 25.31
C ASP A 224 -5.93 -12.34 24.82
N LYS A 225 -6.60 -13.18 25.62
CA LYS A 225 -7.97 -13.65 25.36
C LYS A 225 -9.01 -12.54 25.19
N SER A 226 -8.68 -11.30 25.54
CA SER A 226 -9.52 -10.13 25.35
C SER A 226 -8.70 -8.89 25.06
N ILE A 227 -9.20 -8.04 24.17
CA ILE A 227 -8.64 -6.72 23.88
C ILE A 227 -9.55 -5.65 24.45
N THR A 228 -8.95 -4.67 25.13
CA THR A 228 -9.68 -3.48 25.60
C THR A 228 -9.49 -2.35 24.59
N LEU A 229 -10.59 -1.85 24.05
CA LEU A 229 -10.62 -0.73 23.11
C LEU A 229 -11.22 0.50 23.79
N SER A 230 -10.46 1.58 23.86
CA SER A 230 -10.93 2.87 24.35
C SER A 230 -11.29 3.78 23.17
N GLU A 231 -12.50 4.34 23.19
CA GLU A 231 -13.03 5.25 22.18
C GLU A 231 -12.85 6.70 22.61
N TYR A 232 -12.39 7.52 21.68
CA TYR A 232 -12.20 8.96 21.84
C TYR A 232 -12.98 9.66 20.73
N ARG A 233 -13.95 10.51 21.07
CA ARG A 233 -14.65 11.34 20.07
C ARG A 233 -13.74 12.44 19.59
N MET A 234 -13.71 12.58 18.27
CA MET A 234 -12.83 13.51 17.60
C MET A 234 -13.53 14.09 16.37
N PRO A 235 -13.73 15.41 16.26
CA PRO A 235 -14.22 16.07 15.04
C PRO A 235 -13.23 15.96 13.87
N ILE A 236 -12.98 14.74 13.37
CA ILE A 236 -12.02 14.45 12.29
C ILE A 236 -12.48 15.11 10.98
N ASN A 237 -13.78 15.06 10.69
CA ASN A 237 -14.35 15.59 9.44
C ASN A 237 -14.74 17.06 9.50
N THR A 238 -14.84 17.65 10.70
CA THR A 238 -15.35 19.02 10.87
C THR A 238 -14.29 20.00 11.35
N ARG A 239 -13.09 19.53 11.66
CA ARG A 239 -11.95 20.37 12.00
C ARG A 239 -11.22 20.76 10.72
N SER A 240 -10.85 22.03 10.60
CA SER A 240 -10.14 22.54 9.43
C SER A 240 -8.82 21.80 9.19
N ILE A 241 -8.39 21.67 7.94
CA ILE A 241 -7.04 21.18 7.58
C ILE A 241 -5.96 22.06 8.22
N PHE A 242 -6.30 23.33 8.47
CA PHE A 242 -5.43 24.35 9.05
C PHE A 242 -5.34 24.26 10.59
N ASP A 243 -6.21 23.48 11.24
CA ASP A 243 -6.32 23.43 12.70
C ASP A 243 -5.87 22.06 13.21
N SER A 244 -4.57 21.84 13.39
CA SER A 244 -4.09 20.65 14.10
C SER A 244 -4.43 20.74 15.59
N TYR A 245 -4.66 19.59 16.25
CA TYR A 245 -4.74 19.56 17.71
C TYR A 245 -3.39 19.93 18.31
N ASN A 246 -3.36 20.93 19.19
CA ASN A 246 -2.13 21.24 19.93
C ASN A 246 -1.87 20.20 21.04
N TYR A 247 -0.65 20.18 21.57
CA TYR A 247 -0.26 19.23 22.62
C TYR A 247 -1.20 19.26 23.85
N SER A 248 -1.68 20.44 24.26
CA SER A 248 -2.55 20.58 25.43
C SER A 248 -3.96 20.02 25.19
N GLU A 249 -4.54 20.23 24.01
CA GLU A 249 -5.82 19.62 23.64
C GLU A 249 -5.70 18.09 23.65
N ARG A 250 -4.58 17.56 23.14
CA ARG A 250 -4.26 16.13 23.06
C ARG A 250 -4.00 15.48 24.41
N ALA A 251 -3.19 16.12 25.24
CA ALA A 251 -2.81 15.62 26.56
C ALA A 251 -4.00 15.52 27.53
N ASN A 252 -5.07 16.27 27.28
CA ASN A 252 -6.27 16.28 28.11
C ASN A 252 -7.42 15.45 27.53
N MET A 253 -7.21 14.75 26.40
CA MET A 253 -8.24 13.86 25.85
C MET A 253 -8.48 12.67 26.78
N THR A 254 -9.75 12.39 27.06
CA THR A 254 -10.19 11.24 27.84
C THR A 254 -11.03 10.31 26.98
N ALA A 255 -11.02 9.01 27.33
CA ALA A 255 -11.84 8.04 26.63
C ALA A 255 -13.31 8.28 27.01
N ASP A 256 -14.17 8.38 26.00
CA ASP A 256 -15.62 8.51 26.20
C ASP A 256 -16.23 7.17 26.61
N LYS A 257 -15.70 6.09 26.03
CA LYS A 257 -16.17 4.71 26.24
C LYS A 257 -15.01 3.75 26.20
N THR A 258 -15.18 2.62 26.88
CA THR A 258 -14.26 1.49 26.83
C THR A 258 -15.05 0.23 26.55
N TYR A 259 -14.54 -0.59 25.63
CA TYR A 259 -15.11 -1.87 25.23
C TYR A 259 -14.10 -2.97 25.54
N VAL A 260 -14.59 -4.13 25.98
CA VAL A 260 -13.79 -5.34 26.13
C VAL A 260 -14.30 -6.36 25.14
N VAL A 261 -13.48 -6.69 24.14
CA VAL A 261 -13.81 -7.68 23.13
C VAL A 261 -13.05 -8.95 23.46
N SER A 262 -13.77 -10.03 23.77
CA SER A 262 -13.17 -11.33 24.08
C SER A 262 -13.08 -12.20 22.83
N MET A 263 -12.11 -13.10 22.79
CA MET A 263 -12.04 -14.17 21.80
C MET A 263 -13.32 -15.04 21.85
N PRO A 264 -13.77 -15.63 20.74
CA PRO A 264 -14.83 -16.62 20.76
C PRO A 264 -14.45 -17.85 21.62
N GLY A 265 -15.44 -18.53 22.21
CA GLY A 265 -15.22 -19.63 23.15
C GLY A 265 -14.39 -20.78 22.59
N GLU A 266 -14.55 -21.09 21.29
CA GLU A 266 -13.75 -22.10 20.60
C GLU A 266 -12.27 -21.75 20.55
N LEU A 267 -11.93 -20.48 20.35
CA LEU A 267 -10.54 -20.02 20.32
C LEU A 267 -9.96 -19.94 21.73
N GLN A 268 -10.75 -19.50 22.71
CA GLN A 268 -10.35 -19.49 24.12
C GLN A 268 -10.00 -20.89 24.65
N ALA A 269 -10.71 -21.93 24.19
CA ALA A 269 -10.48 -23.31 24.58
C ALA A 269 -9.12 -23.84 24.08
N LEU A 270 -8.55 -23.22 23.05
CA LEU A 270 -7.24 -23.59 22.49
C LEU A 270 -6.07 -22.92 23.23
N CYS A 271 -6.32 -21.96 24.11
CA CYS A 271 -5.28 -21.28 24.89
C CYS A 271 -4.89 -22.13 26.11
N THR A 272 -3.77 -22.85 26.04
CA THR A 272 -3.46 -23.96 26.96
C THR A 272 -2.88 -23.58 28.33
N THR A 273 -2.21 -22.43 28.52
CA THR A 273 -1.58 -22.13 29.85
C THR A 273 -1.39 -20.66 30.24
N THR A 274 -1.31 -19.70 29.31
CA THR A 274 -0.89 -18.31 29.63
C THR A 274 -1.90 -17.21 29.29
N ASN A 275 -3.15 -17.56 28.94
CA ASN A 275 -4.18 -16.61 28.46
C ASN A 275 -3.76 -15.74 27.25
N ILE A 276 -2.69 -16.13 26.56
CA ILE A 276 -2.12 -15.40 25.42
C ILE A 276 -1.89 -16.35 24.25
N CYS A 277 -2.15 -15.88 23.04
CA CYS A 277 -1.76 -16.50 21.78
C CYS A 277 -0.65 -15.66 21.15
N ARG A 278 0.25 -16.24 20.35
CA ARG A 278 1.17 -15.41 19.56
C ARG A 278 0.39 -14.82 18.38
N GLY A 279 0.18 -13.52 18.42
CA GLY A 279 -0.36 -12.75 17.30
C GLY A 279 0.75 -12.57 16.29
N TYR A 280 0.52 -12.99 15.06
CA TYR A 280 1.60 -13.07 14.09
C TYR A 280 1.49 -12.03 12.98
N SER A 281 0.26 -11.69 12.62
CA SER A 281 -0.05 -10.62 11.70
C SER A 281 -1.42 -10.04 12.04
N THR A 282 -1.55 -8.72 11.89
CA THR A 282 -2.81 -8.00 12.00
C THR A 282 -3.14 -7.34 10.67
N ARG A 283 -4.40 -7.33 10.27
CA ARG A 283 -4.91 -6.59 9.10
C ARG A 283 -6.19 -5.86 9.48
N VAL A 284 -6.45 -4.70 8.88
CA VAL A 284 -7.77 -4.07 8.97
C VAL A 284 -8.45 -4.10 7.61
N ASP A 285 -9.64 -4.69 7.55
CA ASP A 285 -10.56 -4.43 6.45
C ASP A 285 -11.07 -2.99 6.62
N HIS A 286 -10.49 -2.08 5.83
CA HIS A 286 -10.74 -0.65 5.90
C HIS A 286 -12.20 -0.28 5.56
N LYS A 287 -12.83 -1.06 4.69
CA LYS A 287 -14.21 -0.86 4.23
C LYS A 287 -15.23 -1.29 5.29
N ASN A 288 -15.04 -2.47 5.88
CA ASN A 288 -16.01 -3.05 6.81
C ASN A 288 -15.70 -2.73 8.28
N GLY A 289 -14.46 -2.37 8.59
CA GLY A 289 -14.00 -2.16 9.97
C GLY A 289 -13.75 -3.44 10.72
N ILE A 290 -13.17 -4.43 10.06
CA ILE A 290 -12.83 -5.72 10.68
C ILE A 290 -11.34 -5.73 10.96
N LEU A 291 -10.96 -5.78 12.23
CA LEU A 291 -9.59 -6.09 12.64
C LEU A 291 -9.42 -7.60 12.65
N SER A 292 -8.51 -8.10 11.83
CA SER A 292 -8.18 -9.52 11.74
C SER A 292 -6.81 -9.78 12.33
N ILE A 293 -6.68 -10.84 13.12
CA ILE A 293 -5.44 -11.22 13.82
C ILE A 293 -5.17 -12.71 13.56
N ILE A 294 -4.10 -13.01 12.82
CA ILE A 294 -3.64 -14.39 12.63
C ILE A 294 -2.96 -14.88 13.91
N LEU A 295 -3.38 -16.05 14.39
CA LEU A 295 -2.89 -16.69 15.61
C LEU A 295 -2.16 -17.99 15.32
N LEU A 296 -1.04 -18.21 16.01
CA LEU A 296 -0.30 -19.47 16.01
C LEU A 296 -0.38 -20.09 17.42
N LEU A 297 -1.14 -21.18 17.58
CA LEU A 297 -1.70 -21.62 18.87
C LEU A 297 -0.86 -22.62 19.69
N GLU A 298 0.36 -22.97 19.27
CA GLU A 298 1.21 -23.93 19.99
C GLU A 298 2.41 -23.28 20.70
N GLU A 299 3.03 -23.98 21.66
CA GLU A 299 4.24 -23.53 22.38
C GLU A 299 5.39 -23.15 21.43
N LYS A 300 5.46 -23.81 20.27
CA LYS A 300 6.45 -23.50 19.22
C LYS A 300 6.02 -22.37 18.29
N CYS A 301 4.75 -21.98 18.31
CA CYS A 301 4.14 -21.01 17.40
C CYS A 301 4.29 -21.42 15.92
N SER A 302 3.73 -22.57 15.59
CA SER A 302 3.72 -23.15 14.26
C SER A 302 2.32 -23.65 13.87
N VAL A 303 2.08 -23.81 12.57
CA VAL A 303 0.92 -24.53 12.02
C VAL A 303 1.46 -25.70 11.19
N PRO A 304 1.17 -26.96 11.57
CA PRO A 304 1.63 -28.13 10.82
C PRO A 304 1.00 -28.18 9.43
N VAL A 305 1.56 -29.01 8.55
CA VAL A 305 0.91 -29.34 7.26
C VAL A 305 -0.47 -29.90 7.54
N ASP A 306 -1.47 -29.45 6.79
CA ASP A 306 -2.90 -29.73 6.96
C ASP A 306 -3.48 -29.26 8.31
N GLY A 307 -2.71 -28.49 9.09
CA GLY A 307 -3.14 -27.86 10.32
C GLY A 307 -4.03 -26.64 10.09
N THR A 308 -4.67 -26.18 11.16
CA THR A 308 -5.59 -25.04 11.11
C THR A 308 -4.87 -23.72 11.39
N ILE A 309 -5.05 -22.76 10.49
CA ILE A 309 -4.73 -21.35 10.66
C ILE A 309 -5.96 -20.68 11.27
N TYR A 310 -5.80 -20.07 12.44
CA TYR A 310 -6.88 -19.35 13.12
C TYR A 310 -6.73 -17.85 12.91
N VAL A 311 -7.83 -17.20 12.53
CA VAL A 311 -7.90 -15.74 12.38
C VAL A 311 -8.99 -15.22 13.31
N TRP A 312 -8.60 -14.47 14.33
CA TRP A 312 -9.53 -13.77 15.20
C TRP A 312 -9.96 -12.46 14.56
N GLU A 313 -11.25 -12.34 14.22
CA GLU A 313 -11.83 -11.14 13.62
C GLU A 313 -12.64 -10.37 14.65
N ILE A 314 -12.36 -9.07 14.77
CA ILE A 314 -13.06 -8.13 15.64
C ILE A 314 -13.76 -7.10 14.77
N ASN A 315 -15.08 -7.02 14.89
CA ASN A 315 -15.87 -5.98 14.25
C ASN A 315 -15.79 -4.69 15.07
N LEU A 316 -15.07 -3.68 14.58
CA LEU A 316 -14.86 -2.40 15.25
C LEU A 316 -16.12 -1.52 15.28
N ASN A 317 -17.16 -1.86 14.51
CA ASN A 317 -18.45 -1.18 14.58
C ASN A 317 -19.32 -1.68 15.73
N GLU A 318 -19.36 -2.99 15.89
CA GLU A 318 -20.26 -3.68 16.81
C GLU A 318 -19.59 -4.08 18.13
N MET A 319 -18.26 -4.05 18.17
CA MET A 319 -17.43 -4.55 19.27
C MET A 319 -17.70 -6.03 19.58
N THR A 320 -18.04 -6.78 18.54
CA THR A 320 -18.23 -8.23 18.53
C THR A 320 -17.01 -8.89 17.91
N SER A 321 -16.85 -10.20 18.12
CA SER A 321 -15.77 -10.96 17.48
C SER A 321 -16.23 -12.33 17.02
N THR A 322 -15.56 -12.80 15.98
CA THR A 322 -15.73 -14.12 15.36
C THR A 322 -14.36 -14.72 15.12
N VAL A 323 -14.31 -15.99 14.74
CA VAL A 323 -13.07 -16.64 14.33
C VAL A 323 -13.29 -17.30 12.99
N LYS A 324 -12.32 -17.12 12.11
CA LYS A 324 -12.23 -17.83 10.83
C LYS A 324 -11.11 -18.85 10.90
N THR A 325 -11.28 -19.93 10.16
CA THR A 325 -10.30 -21.01 10.08
C THR A 325 -9.96 -21.28 8.63
N TYR A 326 -8.68 -21.55 8.39
CA TYR A 326 -8.16 -21.94 7.08
C TYR A 326 -7.22 -23.14 7.27
N VAL A 327 -6.97 -23.90 6.21
CA VAL A 327 -6.08 -25.06 6.25
C VAL A 327 -4.71 -24.66 5.72
N ASN A 328 -3.64 -25.04 6.42
CA ASN A 328 -2.28 -24.96 5.90
C ASN A 328 -2.04 -26.07 4.88
N ASN A 329 -2.38 -25.82 3.63
CA ASN A 329 -2.13 -26.71 2.51
C ASN A 329 -0.90 -26.32 1.68
N THR A 330 0.04 -25.58 2.28
CA THR A 330 1.27 -25.15 1.59
C THR A 330 2.23 -26.29 1.31
N GLY A 331 2.03 -27.44 2.00
CA GLY A 331 2.96 -28.57 2.02
C GLY A 331 4.12 -28.41 3.02
N TYR A 332 4.17 -27.29 3.76
CA TYR A 332 5.23 -26.99 4.71
C TYR A 332 4.66 -26.55 6.07
N ILE A 333 5.44 -26.70 7.13
CA ILE A 333 5.10 -26.15 8.44
C ILE A 333 5.25 -24.62 8.37
N ILE A 334 4.19 -23.89 8.74
CA ILE A 334 4.21 -22.43 8.83
C ILE A 334 4.66 -22.05 10.24
N GLY A 335 5.53 -21.04 10.38
CA GLY A 335 5.95 -20.52 11.68
C GLY A 335 7.20 -21.20 12.27
N ASN A 336 7.41 -20.99 13.57
CA ASN A 336 8.69 -21.12 14.25
C ASN A 336 9.08 -22.59 14.52
N SER A 337 9.84 -23.20 13.60
CA SER A 337 10.69 -24.36 13.90
C SER A 337 11.79 -23.98 14.91
N ASP A 338 12.36 -24.94 15.65
CA ASP A 338 13.25 -24.68 16.80
C ASP A 338 14.49 -23.78 16.51
N ASN A 339 14.77 -23.47 15.23
CA ASN A 339 15.81 -22.53 14.78
C ASN A 339 15.39 -21.04 14.81
N TYR A 340 14.11 -20.67 14.99
CA TYR A 340 13.60 -19.29 14.83
C TYR A 340 13.23 -18.58 16.14
N ARG A 341 13.88 -18.94 17.26
CA ARG A 341 13.65 -18.26 18.56
C ARG A 341 14.02 -16.78 18.58
N TYR A 342 14.74 -16.26 17.57
CA TYR A 342 15.21 -14.88 17.54
C TYR A 342 14.53 -14.06 16.44
N ARG A 343 13.66 -13.15 16.89
CA ARG A 343 13.24 -11.87 16.31
C ARG A 343 13.10 -11.82 14.78
N ASN A 344 11.85 -11.63 14.32
CA ASN A 344 11.48 -11.04 13.01
C ASN A 344 11.08 -11.99 11.87
N SER A 345 11.02 -13.31 12.06
CA SER A 345 10.36 -14.14 11.06
C SER A 345 8.84 -13.95 11.21
N ARG A 346 8.28 -12.90 10.59
CA ARG A 346 6.89 -12.93 10.09
C ARG A 346 6.92 -13.87 8.87
N CYS A 347 5.85 -14.55 8.54
CA CYS A 347 5.85 -15.62 7.53
C CYS A 347 4.45 -15.91 6.99
N ILE A 348 3.44 -15.27 7.56
CA ILE A 348 2.05 -15.39 7.18
C ILE A 348 1.43 -14.01 7.35
N HIS A 349 0.78 -13.53 6.29
CA HIS A 349 0.09 -12.26 6.22
C HIS A 349 -1.28 -12.46 5.64
N GLU A 350 -2.25 -11.78 6.23
CA GLU A 350 -3.59 -11.72 5.66
C GLU A 350 -3.68 -10.55 4.68
N LEU A 351 -4.26 -10.81 3.52
CA LEU A 351 -4.74 -9.86 2.49
C LEU A 351 -6.27 -9.97 2.41
N ASP A 352 -6.93 -9.33 1.44
CA ASP A 352 -8.40 -9.37 1.35
C ASP A 352 -8.93 -10.80 1.15
N ASP A 353 -8.57 -11.41 0.02
CA ASP A 353 -9.02 -12.75 -0.39
C ASP A 353 -7.97 -13.83 -0.18
N TYR A 354 -6.76 -13.46 0.25
CA TYR A 354 -5.62 -14.38 0.34
C TYR A 354 -4.92 -14.34 1.69
N ILE A 355 -4.27 -15.45 2.01
CA ILE A 355 -3.26 -15.55 3.06
C ILE A 355 -1.92 -15.79 2.38
N LEU A 356 -1.04 -14.80 2.43
CA LEU A 356 0.31 -14.89 1.90
C LEU A 356 1.23 -15.59 2.91
N VAL A 357 1.92 -16.64 2.48
CA VAL A 357 2.81 -17.45 3.29
C VAL A 357 4.21 -17.50 2.69
N TYR A 358 5.21 -17.33 3.53
CA TYR A 358 6.61 -17.51 3.21
C TYR A 358 7.19 -18.67 4.01
N ILE A 359 7.86 -19.56 3.28
CA ILE A 359 8.59 -20.69 3.81
C ILE A 359 10.08 -20.38 3.72
N PRO A 360 10.79 -20.26 4.85
CA PRO A 360 12.22 -19.95 4.88
C PRO A 360 13.08 -21.13 4.41
N LYS A 361 14.21 -20.81 3.77
CA LYS A 361 15.21 -21.75 3.23
C LYS A 361 15.71 -22.76 4.26
N SER A 362 15.80 -22.39 5.54
CA SER A 362 16.22 -23.30 6.62
C SER A 362 15.29 -24.51 6.83
N THR A 363 14.09 -24.52 6.23
CA THR A 363 13.22 -25.72 6.18
C THR A 363 13.64 -26.72 5.09
N GLY A 364 14.72 -26.45 4.36
CA GLY A 364 15.19 -27.25 3.23
C GLY A 364 14.64 -26.80 1.88
N THR A 365 13.70 -25.84 1.86
CA THR A 365 13.19 -25.19 0.65
C THR A 365 12.82 -23.74 0.98
N GLN A 366 13.00 -22.83 0.03
CA GLN A 366 12.53 -21.46 0.15
C GLN A 366 11.37 -21.23 -0.81
N LYS A 367 10.22 -20.79 -0.29
CA LYS A 367 8.99 -20.69 -1.08
C LYS A 367 8.16 -19.50 -0.62
N LEU A 368 7.52 -18.83 -1.57
CA LEU A 368 6.47 -17.85 -1.32
C LEU A 368 5.21 -18.37 -2.00
N CYS A 369 4.08 -18.36 -1.29
CA CYS A 369 2.82 -18.88 -1.80
C CYS A 369 1.64 -18.15 -1.17
N CYS A 370 0.48 -18.19 -1.79
CA CYS A 370 -0.76 -17.67 -1.21
C CYS A 370 -1.82 -18.77 -1.12
N ILE A 371 -2.63 -18.71 -0.08
CA ILE A 371 -3.82 -19.55 0.11
C ILE A 371 -5.03 -18.66 -0.18
N ASP A 372 -5.85 -19.05 -1.14
CA ASP A 372 -7.15 -18.42 -1.41
C ASP A 372 -8.12 -18.74 -0.27
N LYS A 373 -8.69 -17.71 0.36
CA LYS A 373 -9.58 -17.85 1.51
C LYS A 373 -10.94 -18.47 1.17
N ASN A 374 -11.39 -18.33 -0.08
CA ASN A 374 -12.68 -18.81 -0.56
C ASN A 374 -12.58 -20.27 -1.02
N SER A 375 -11.60 -20.57 -1.86
CA SER A 375 -11.43 -21.92 -2.43
C SER A 375 -10.55 -22.84 -1.58
N GLY A 376 -9.75 -22.26 -0.68
CA GLY A 376 -8.69 -22.97 0.03
C GLY A 376 -7.50 -23.30 -0.86
N ALA A 377 -7.48 -22.97 -2.15
CA ALA A 377 -6.40 -23.37 -3.06
C ALA A 377 -5.08 -22.66 -2.70
N CYS A 378 -3.96 -23.41 -2.67
CA CYS A 378 -2.63 -22.85 -2.53
C CYS A 378 -1.97 -22.65 -3.89
N LYS A 379 -1.34 -21.50 -4.09
CA LYS A 379 -0.62 -21.15 -5.33
C LYS A 379 0.75 -20.58 -5.01
N ASP A 380 1.74 -20.98 -5.77
CA ASP A 380 3.11 -20.49 -5.65
C ASP A 380 3.23 -19.08 -6.23
N ILE A 381 4.06 -18.25 -5.61
CA ILE A 381 4.45 -16.94 -6.15
C ILE A 381 5.77 -17.11 -6.88
N THR A 382 5.81 -16.72 -8.16
CA THR A 382 7.02 -16.74 -9.00
C THR A 382 7.38 -15.34 -9.49
N LEU A 383 8.54 -15.16 -10.11
CA LEU A 383 8.80 -13.95 -10.89
C LEU A 383 7.87 -13.88 -12.11
N MET A 384 7.72 -12.69 -12.69
CA MET A 384 6.84 -12.49 -13.86
C MET A 384 7.28 -13.28 -15.10
N ASP A 385 8.56 -13.64 -15.21
CA ASP A 385 9.07 -14.53 -16.26
C ASP A 385 8.86 -16.04 -15.94
N GLY A 386 8.17 -16.34 -14.84
CA GLY A 386 7.93 -17.70 -14.35
C GLY A 386 9.11 -18.32 -13.60
N SER A 387 10.25 -17.62 -13.49
CA SER A 387 11.41 -18.14 -12.77
C SER A 387 11.19 -18.12 -11.25
N ALA A 388 11.92 -19.00 -10.56
CA ALA A 388 11.89 -19.08 -9.11
C ALA A 388 12.48 -17.80 -8.49
N ILE A 389 11.94 -17.41 -7.34
CA ILE A 389 12.37 -16.19 -6.65
C ILE A 389 13.77 -16.42 -6.05
N PRO A 390 14.80 -15.60 -6.41
CA PRO A 390 16.20 -15.83 -6.05
C PRO A 390 16.54 -15.25 -4.67
N PHE A 391 15.89 -15.74 -3.63
CA PHE A 391 16.14 -15.30 -2.27
C PHE A 391 17.56 -15.66 -1.77
N LYS A 392 18.23 -14.75 -1.06
CA LYS A 392 19.62 -14.91 -0.61
C LYS A 392 19.73 -15.52 0.80
N ASN A 393 18.86 -15.11 1.72
CA ASN A 393 18.89 -15.46 3.15
C ASN A 393 17.49 -15.86 3.66
N ASP A 394 17.43 -16.38 4.89
CA ASP A 394 16.19 -16.74 5.60
C ASP A 394 15.41 -15.55 6.17
N GLY A 395 15.96 -14.33 6.07
CA GLY A 395 15.33 -13.14 6.60
C GLY A 395 14.06 -12.77 5.83
N PHE A 396 13.06 -12.26 6.54
CA PHE A 396 11.72 -12.05 6.03
C PHE A 396 11.41 -10.57 5.68
N PHE A 397 10.23 -10.30 5.11
CA PHE A 397 9.67 -8.96 4.86
C PHE A 397 9.30 -8.26 6.18
N ASP A 398 10.29 -7.69 6.85
CA ASP A 398 10.06 -6.95 8.10
C ASP A 398 9.16 -5.71 7.89
N ASN A 399 9.07 -5.21 6.65
CA ASN A 399 8.35 -4.02 6.26
C ASN A 399 7.56 -4.23 4.95
N GLY A 400 6.23 -4.14 5.02
CA GLY A 400 5.40 -4.12 3.83
C GLY A 400 4.05 -3.41 4.01
N ILE A 401 3.53 -2.88 2.91
CA ILE A 401 2.20 -2.29 2.80
C ILE A 401 1.28 -3.32 2.15
N ARG A 402 0.06 -3.47 2.67
CA ARG A 402 -0.98 -4.31 2.07
C ARG A 402 -2.07 -3.43 1.50
N THR A 403 -2.66 -3.89 0.42
CA THR A 403 -3.64 -3.13 -0.37
C THR A 403 -4.41 -4.12 -1.25
N GLY A 404 -5.67 -4.37 -0.89
CA GLY A 404 -6.44 -5.45 -1.48
C GLY A 404 -5.70 -6.79 -1.41
N ASN A 405 -5.41 -7.35 -2.59
CA ASN A 405 -4.70 -8.63 -2.77
C ASN A 405 -3.21 -8.46 -3.16
N LEU A 406 -2.64 -7.27 -2.94
CA LEU A 406 -1.23 -6.97 -3.14
C LEU A 406 -0.50 -6.79 -1.80
N MET A 407 0.78 -7.15 -1.78
CA MET A 407 1.71 -6.78 -0.71
C MET A 407 2.96 -6.14 -1.33
N ILE A 408 3.32 -4.94 -0.88
CA ILE A 408 4.51 -4.22 -1.32
C ILE A 408 5.55 -4.29 -0.21
N CYS A 409 6.73 -4.79 -0.51
CA CYS A 409 7.75 -5.05 0.51
C CYS A 409 9.09 -4.40 0.15
N THR A 410 9.93 -4.21 1.15
CA THR A 410 11.29 -3.67 1.00
C THR A 410 12.36 -4.74 0.86
N ARG A 411 13.52 -4.31 0.37
CA ARG A 411 14.74 -5.09 0.16
C ARG A 411 15.33 -5.78 1.38
N GLY A 412 14.90 -5.50 2.62
CA GLY A 412 15.63 -5.85 3.86
C GLY A 412 16.28 -7.24 3.88
N ASN A 413 15.68 -8.23 3.21
CA ASN A 413 16.22 -9.58 3.03
C ASN A 413 16.16 -10.14 1.58
N TYR A 414 15.97 -9.30 0.56
CA TYR A 414 15.75 -9.70 -0.84
C TYR A 414 16.96 -9.43 -1.77
N ILE A 415 17.18 -10.38 -2.69
CA ILE A 415 18.00 -10.36 -3.90
C ILE A 415 19.53 -10.26 -3.74
N ASP A 416 20.20 -11.01 -4.62
CA ASP A 416 21.60 -10.82 -5.02
C ASP A 416 22.01 -9.34 -4.98
N SER A 417 22.98 -9.01 -4.13
CA SER A 417 23.47 -7.64 -3.93
C SER A 417 23.96 -6.98 -5.22
N THR A 418 24.16 -7.74 -6.30
CA THR A 418 24.54 -7.25 -7.63
C THR A 418 23.37 -6.76 -8.49
N LYS A 419 22.10 -7.09 -8.17
CA LYS A 419 20.90 -6.58 -8.85
C LYS A 419 20.24 -5.52 -7.98
N ILE A 420 20.01 -4.32 -8.54
CA ILE A 420 19.42 -3.18 -7.81
C ILE A 420 17.91 -3.33 -7.86
N THR A 421 17.34 -4.00 -6.86
CA THR A 421 15.90 -4.01 -6.60
C THR A 421 15.67 -3.59 -5.16
N GLU A 422 14.87 -2.55 -4.93
CA GLU A 422 14.65 -2.03 -3.58
C GLU A 422 13.27 -2.31 -3.02
N TYR A 423 12.27 -2.43 -3.90
CA TYR A 423 10.93 -2.81 -3.54
C TYR A 423 10.41 -3.87 -4.52
N PHE A 424 9.37 -4.58 -4.14
CA PHE A 424 8.65 -5.48 -5.03
C PHE A 424 7.19 -5.58 -4.61
N ILE A 425 6.34 -5.92 -5.57
CA ILE A 425 4.91 -6.13 -5.40
C ILE A 425 4.65 -7.62 -5.51
N ILE A 426 4.09 -8.21 -4.47
CA ILE A 426 3.56 -9.56 -4.48
C ILE A 426 2.09 -9.46 -4.87
N ASP A 427 1.72 -10.09 -5.98
CA ASP A 427 0.36 -10.13 -6.50
C ASP A 427 -0.20 -11.53 -6.30
N CYS A 428 -1.09 -11.67 -5.32
CA CYS A 428 -1.67 -12.97 -4.99
C CYS A 428 -2.74 -13.41 -5.99
N VAL A 429 -3.30 -12.49 -6.80
CA VAL A 429 -4.27 -12.84 -7.84
C VAL A 429 -3.56 -13.48 -9.02
N THR A 430 -2.46 -12.90 -9.50
CA THR A 430 -1.68 -13.51 -10.60
C THR A 430 -0.73 -14.60 -10.14
N GLY A 431 -0.33 -14.61 -8.86
CA GLY A 431 0.73 -15.49 -8.38
C GLY A 431 2.13 -15.01 -8.77
N THR A 432 2.32 -13.69 -8.91
CA THR A 432 3.59 -13.13 -9.40
C THR A 432 4.21 -12.13 -8.44
N LEU A 433 5.53 -12.07 -8.41
CA LEU A 433 6.34 -11.03 -7.79
C LEU A 433 6.86 -10.10 -8.88
N LYS A 434 6.52 -8.81 -8.78
CA LYS A 434 6.91 -7.74 -9.71
C LYS A 434 7.98 -6.88 -9.05
N ASN A 435 9.14 -6.74 -9.69
CA ASN A 435 10.23 -5.93 -9.14
C ASN A 435 9.95 -4.43 -9.30
N ILE A 436 10.40 -3.65 -8.33
CA ILE A 436 10.45 -2.19 -8.39
C ILE A 436 11.90 -1.78 -8.15
N GLU A 437 12.50 -1.23 -9.20
CA GLU A 437 13.90 -0.88 -9.24
C GLU A 437 14.07 0.62 -9.15
N ILE A 438 14.14 1.09 -7.91
CA ILE A 438 14.52 2.46 -7.60
C ILE A 438 15.67 2.45 -6.62
N LYS A 439 16.36 3.58 -6.51
CA LYS A 439 17.28 3.86 -5.41
C LYS A 439 16.55 4.69 -4.35
N SER A 440 16.58 4.27 -3.09
CA SER A 440 15.80 4.81 -1.99
C SER A 440 16.79 5.53 -1.11
N ASN A 441 16.47 6.78 -0.82
CA ASN A 441 17.30 7.57 0.06
C ASN A 441 17.20 7.11 1.53
N ASN A 442 16.23 6.23 1.87
CA ASN A 442 15.89 5.87 3.25
C ASN A 442 15.90 4.36 3.57
N GLY A 443 16.20 3.48 2.60
CA GLY A 443 16.36 2.03 2.81
C GLY A 443 15.15 1.28 3.38
N SER A 444 13.96 1.91 3.46
CA SER A 444 12.75 1.33 4.08
C SER A 444 11.45 2.00 3.61
N ILE A 445 10.37 1.21 3.49
CA ILE A 445 8.96 1.63 3.50
C ILE A 445 8.59 1.69 4.98
N GLY A 446 8.53 2.89 5.56
CA GLY A 446 8.33 3.05 7.01
C GLY A 446 9.64 2.99 7.79
N SER A 447 9.87 3.97 8.66
CA SER A 447 11.08 4.02 9.48
C SER A 447 11.02 3.03 10.65
N GLY A 448 11.94 2.06 10.71
CA GLY A 448 12.19 1.26 11.91
C GLY A 448 13.14 0.09 11.68
N SER A 449 14.19 -0.02 12.50
CA SER A 449 15.14 -1.15 12.50
C SER A 449 14.71 -2.31 13.41
N TYR A 450 13.49 -2.25 13.99
CA TYR A 450 12.99 -3.22 14.97
C TYR A 450 11.50 -3.46 14.73
N GLY A 451 11.03 -4.70 14.92
CA GLY A 451 9.76 -5.20 14.40
C GLY A 451 8.50 -4.61 15.04
N TYR A 452 7.94 -3.56 14.42
CA TYR A 452 6.66 -2.96 14.83
C TYR A 452 5.63 -3.12 13.69
N PHE A 453 4.33 -3.27 14.01
CA PHE A 453 3.28 -3.66 13.06
C PHE A 453 2.78 -2.46 12.27
N TYR A 454 2.64 -2.60 10.96
CA TYR A 454 2.04 -1.55 10.14
C TYR A 454 1.05 -2.16 9.14
N ASP A 455 -0.14 -1.57 9.06
CA ASP A 455 -1.05 -1.72 7.93
C ASP A 455 -1.47 -0.30 7.54
N TYR A 456 -0.71 0.29 6.60
CA TYR A 456 -0.95 1.65 6.11
C TYR A 456 -1.64 1.61 4.76
N GLU A 457 -2.82 2.21 4.70
CA GLU A 457 -3.33 2.82 3.47
C GLU A 457 -3.89 4.21 3.82
N ILE A 458 -3.18 5.27 3.41
CA ILE A 458 -3.58 6.64 3.78
C ILE A 458 -4.69 7.15 2.86
N PHE A 459 -4.86 6.57 1.67
CA PHE A 459 -5.88 6.96 0.69
C PHE A 459 -6.27 5.72 -0.14
N SER A 460 -6.97 4.76 0.45
CA SER A 460 -7.55 3.63 -0.29
C SER A 460 -9.06 3.57 -0.09
N GLU A 461 -9.65 2.71 -0.93
CA GLU A 461 -11.06 2.36 -1.10
C GLU A 461 -11.94 2.53 0.15
N ASP A 462 -13.03 3.31 0.01
CA ASP A 462 -14.06 3.54 1.02
C ASP A 462 -13.52 3.82 2.43
N ARG A 463 -13.08 5.08 2.66
CA ARG A 463 -12.42 5.66 3.86
C ARG A 463 -13.16 5.51 5.20
N LYS A 464 -13.56 4.31 5.60
CA LYS A 464 -14.24 4.09 6.87
C LYS A 464 -13.25 3.94 8.01
N TYR A 465 -12.16 3.19 7.81
CA TYR A 465 -11.13 2.93 8.83
C TYR A 465 -9.71 3.21 8.36
N MET A 466 -8.83 3.59 9.28
CA MET A 466 -7.37 3.64 9.09
C MET A 466 -6.68 3.09 10.33
N MET A 467 -5.68 2.22 10.17
CA MET A 467 -4.86 1.72 11.28
C MET A 467 -3.54 2.47 11.37
N TYR A 468 -3.09 2.75 12.58
CA TYR A 468 -1.78 3.35 12.85
C TYR A 468 -1.15 2.73 14.09
N GLN A 469 0.15 2.48 14.00
CA GLN A 469 1.05 2.22 15.12
C GLN A 469 2.37 2.89 14.75
N GLU A 470 2.98 3.71 15.61
CA GLU A 470 4.31 4.34 15.38
C GLU A 470 4.63 4.97 13.98
N ALA A 471 3.64 5.35 13.15
CA ALA A 471 3.96 5.88 11.82
C ALA A 471 4.55 7.27 11.77
N ILE A 472 5.39 7.38 10.75
CA ILE A 472 5.44 8.53 9.90
C ILE A 472 4.39 8.33 8.78
N SER A 473 3.55 9.33 8.46
CA SER A 473 2.57 9.18 7.37
C SER A 473 3.25 9.12 6.00
N TYR A 474 2.85 8.14 5.19
CA TYR A 474 3.30 7.91 3.81
C TYR A 474 2.06 7.79 2.89
N LEU A 475 1.99 8.58 1.81
CA LEU A 475 0.99 8.33 0.76
C LEU A 475 1.28 6.96 0.15
N TYR A 476 0.24 6.14 -0.05
CA TYR A 476 0.34 4.93 -0.83
C TYR A 476 0.92 5.27 -2.22
N PRO A 477 2.08 4.73 -2.62
CA PRO A 477 2.81 5.21 -3.78
C PRO A 477 2.16 4.84 -5.12
N PHE A 478 1.20 3.91 -5.14
CA PHE A 478 0.59 3.43 -6.38
C PHE A 478 -0.87 3.89 -6.50
N VAL A 479 -1.08 5.20 -6.57
CA VAL A 479 -2.41 5.84 -6.65
C VAL A 479 -2.66 6.56 -7.97
N PHE A 480 -3.94 6.74 -8.33
CA PHE A 480 -4.39 7.38 -9.56
C PHE A 480 -5.27 8.61 -9.25
N PHE A 481 -4.96 9.74 -9.90
CA PHE A 481 -5.77 10.95 -9.83
C PHE A 481 -6.96 10.90 -10.80
N THR A 482 -6.76 10.26 -11.95
CA THR A 482 -7.83 9.97 -12.91
C THR A 482 -7.67 8.57 -13.44
N ILE A 483 -8.79 8.00 -13.91
CA ILE A 483 -8.80 6.70 -14.58
C ILE A 483 -9.57 6.86 -15.90
N ASN A 484 -8.96 6.35 -16.97
CA ASN A 484 -9.56 6.23 -18.29
C ASN A 484 -9.51 4.77 -18.71
N ASN A 485 -10.64 4.07 -18.63
CA ASN A 485 -10.79 2.74 -19.21
C ASN A 485 -11.20 2.85 -20.67
N LEU A 486 -10.38 2.35 -21.61
CA LEU A 486 -10.68 2.42 -23.04
C LEU A 486 -11.82 1.44 -23.40
N ASP A 487 -12.72 1.85 -24.31
CA ASP A 487 -13.83 0.98 -24.77
C ASP A 487 -13.30 -0.28 -25.47
N THR A 488 -12.22 -0.12 -26.22
CA THR A 488 -11.49 -1.20 -26.88
C THR A 488 -10.01 -1.07 -26.59
N PRO A 489 -9.30 -2.16 -26.24
CA PRO A 489 -7.86 -2.11 -26.07
C PRO A 489 -7.14 -1.61 -27.33
N ILE A 490 -6.12 -0.77 -27.13
CA ILE A 490 -5.26 -0.26 -28.20
C ILE A 490 -3.96 -1.06 -28.19
N GLU A 491 -3.59 -1.65 -29.31
CA GLU A 491 -2.29 -2.32 -29.49
C GLU A 491 -1.25 -1.31 -30.01
N LYS A 492 -0.18 -1.10 -29.24
CA LYS A 492 1.02 -0.39 -29.72
C LYS A 492 2.11 -1.39 -30.06
N THR A 493 2.62 -1.30 -31.28
CA THR A 493 3.72 -2.15 -31.80
C THR A 493 5.03 -1.37 -31.94
N ASP A 494 6.10 -2.09 -32.27
CA ASP A 494 7.41 -1.54 -32.59
C ASP A 494 7.49 -0.82 -33.96
N GLU A 495 6.39 -0.80 -34.71
CA GLU A 495 6.28 -0.01 -35.95
C GLU A 495 5.65 1.37 -35.70
N GLN A 496 5.20 1.64 -34.48
CA GLN A 496 4.41 2.83 -34.17
C GLN A 496 5.11 3.72 -33.15
N ALA A 497 5.20 5.01 -33.46
CA ALA A 497 5.38 6.04 -32.44
C ALA A 497 4.01 6.36 -31.82
N MET A 498 3.98 6.71 -30.54
CA MET A 498 2.76 7.09 -29.83
C MET A 498 2.95 8.46 -29.18
N LYS A 499 1.99 9.35 -29.37
CA LYS A 499 1.86 10.60 -28.61
C LYS A 499 0.62 10.51 -27.75
N ILE A 500 0.73 10.94 -26.50
CA ILE A 500 -0.42 11.06 -25.60
C ILE A 500 -0.53 12.49 -25.15
N THR A 501 -1.70 13.08 -25.38
CA THR A 501 -2.10 14.38 -24.85
C THR A 501 -3.16 14.14 -23.80
N TYR A 502 -2.94 14.65 -22.60
CA TYR A 502 -3.88 14.56 -21.49
C TYR A 502 -4.25 15.97 -21.03
N GLU A 503 -5.54 16.26 -20.97
CA GLU A 503 -6.09 17.53 -20.55
C GLU A 503 -6.90 17.38 -19.26
N LEU A 504 -6.73 18.32 -18.33
CA LEU A 504 -7.56 18.51 -17.15
C LEU A 504 -8.19 19.89 -17.23
N THR A 505 -9.51 19.96 -17.35
CA THR A 505 -10.24 21.23 -17.47
C THR A 505 -11.31 21.33 -16.39
N LYS A 506 -11.70 22.56 -16.08
CA LYS A 506 -12.83 22.84 -15.20
C LYS A 506 -14.08 22.96 -16.05
N GLU A 507 -15.08 22.14 -15.77
CA GLU A 507 -16.48 22.35 -16.18
C GLU A 507 -17.15 23.42 -15.33
#